data_AF-A0A0D6JE06-F1
#
_entry.id   AF-A0A0D6JE06-F1
#
_cell.length_a   1.000
_cell.length_b   1.000
_cell.length_c   1.000
_cell.angle_alpha   90.00
_cell.angle_beta   90.00
_cell.angle_gamma   90.00
#
_symmetry.space_group_name_H-M   'P 1'
#
loop_
_entity.id
_entity.type
_entity.pdbx_description
1 polymer ?
#
loop_
_entity_poly.entity_id
_entity_poly.type
_entity_poly.pdbx_seq_one_letter_code
_entity_poly.pdbx_strand_id
1 'polypeptide(L)'
;MGSATRDKDGCKVTNGDFVILVSLPAFLTTDLAYRDVRAIESQIGTTLKVMGINDIGWIELEFTGDDGVLRTIWVEGEHLKRA
;
A
#
# COMPACT_ATOMS: atom_id res chain seq x y z
N MET A 1 2.23 -19.24 13.87
CA MET A 1 3.38 -18.91 13.00
C MET A 1 2.91 -17.80 12.08
N GLY A 2 3.30 -16.55 12.33
CA GLY A 2 2.92 -15.43 11.46
C GLY A 2 3.78 -15.47 10.20
N SER A 3 3.15 -15.61 9.03
CA SER A 3 3.82 -15.44 7.75
C SER A 3 4.44 -14.05 7.73
N ALA A 4 5.78 -13.98 7.70
CA ALA A 4 6.46 -12.70 7.63
C ALA A 4 6.20 -12.09 6.25
N THR A 5 5.35 -11.07 6.18
CA THR A 5 5.15 -10.32 4.94
C THR A 5 6.43 -9.59 4.58
N ARG A 6 6.80 -9.63 3.30
CA ARG A 6 8.02 -9.05 2.76
C ARG A 6 7.69 -8.11 1.62
N ASP A 7 8.51 -7.08 1.44
CA ASP A 7 8.48 -6.24 0.25
C ASP A 7 9.07 -6.96 -0.97
N LYS A 8 9.11 -6.28 -2.12
CA LYS A 8 9.60 -6.84 -3.38
C LYS A 8 11.08 -7.24 -3.35
N ASP A 9 11.86 -6.67 -2.44
CA ASP A 9 13.29 -6.94 -2.28
C ASP A 9 13.54 -8.03 -1.22
N GLY A 10 12.46 -8.63 -0.68
CA GLY A 10 12.51 -9.68 0.33
C GLY A 10 12.71 -9.16 1.76
N CYS A 11 12.67 -7.84 1.98
CA CYS A 11 12.79 -7.25 3.31
C CYS A 11 11.49 -7.44 4.09
N LYS A 12 11.60 -7.82 5.37
CA LYS A 12 10.43 -7.96 6.25
C LYS A 12 9.75 -6.60 6.44
N VAL A 13 8.42 -6.59 6.32
CA VAL A 13 7.55 -5.44 6.57
C VAL A 13 6.75 -5.69 7.86
N THR A 14 6.60 -4.65 8.68
CA THR A 14 5.85 -4.69 9.94
C THR A 14 4.94 -3.47 10.10
N ASN A 15 3.91 -3.59 10.95
CA ASN A 15 3.02 -2.46 11.26
C ASN A 15 3.82 -1.29 11.83
N GLY A 16 3.56 -0.09 11.32
CA GLY A 16 4.28 1.14 11.67
C GLY A 16 5.52 1.43 10.81
N ASP A 17 5.96 0.49 9.96
CA ASP A 17 7.02 0.76 8.99
C ASP A 17 6.56 1.76 7.93
N PHE A 18 7.53 2.38 7.27
CA PHE A 18 7.33 3.21 6.09
C PHE A 18 7.85 2.48 4.85
N VAL A 19 7.06 2.48 3.79
CA VAL A 19 7.34 1.79 2.53
C VAL A 19 7.05 2.72 1.35
N ILE A 20 7.73 2.50 0.24
CA ILE A 20 7.49 3.17 -1.03
C ILE A 20 6.59 2.29 -1.89
N LEU A 21 5.46 2.85 -2.33
CA LEU A 21 4.57 2.19 -3.28
C LEU A 21 5.18 2.25 -4.68
N VAL A 22 5.57 1.13 -5.27
CA VAL A 22 6.24 1.11 -6.58
C VAL A 22 5.30 0.82 -7.75
N SER A 23 4.18 0.17 -7.50
CA SER A 23 3.14 -0.14 -8.48
C SER A 23 1.81 -0.43 -7.78
N LEU A 24 0.73 -0.59 -8.55
CA LEU A 24 -0.58 -0.97 -8.00
C LEU A 24 -0.98 -2.37 -8.50
N PRO A 25 -1.70 -3.15 -7.68
CA PRO A 25 -2.37 -4.36 -8.16
C PRO A 25 -3.40 -4.01 -9.24
N ALA A 26 -3.47 -4.79 -10.31
CA ALA A 26 -4.33 -4.50 -11.47
C ALA A 26 -5.83 -4.41 -11.12
N PHE A 27 -6.27 -5.11 -10.07
CA PHE A 27 -7.67 -5.11 -9.63
C PHE A 27 -8.03 -3.93 -8.72
N LEU A 28 -7.05 -3.24 -8.13
CA LEU A 28 -7.29 -2.27 -7.05
C LEU A 28 -8.15 -1.09 -7.51
N THR A 29 -8.08 -0.73 -8.79
CA THR A 29 -8.71 0.45 -9.36
C THR A 29 -9.91 0.14 -10.27
N THR A 30 -10.25 -1.14 -10.48
CA THR A 30 -11.18 -1.57 -11.54
C THR A 30 -12.61 -1.06 -11.37
N ASP A 31 -13.09 -0.94 -10.12
CA ASP A 31 -14.47 -0.52 -9.80
C ASP A 31 -14.53 0.77 -8.98
N LEU A 32 -13.45 1.57 -9.01
CA LEU A 32 -13.37 2.83 -8.27
C LEU A 32 -13.78 4.01 -9.15
N ALA A 33 -14.34 5.04 -8.53
CA ALA A 33 -14.58 6.30 -9.21
C ALA A 33 -13.26 6.90 -9.68
N TYR A 34 -13.26 7.58 -10.82
CA TYR A 34 -12.06 8.19 -11.41
C TYR A 34 -11.24 9.04 -10.42
N ARG A 35 -11.93 9.76 -9.52
CA ARG A 35 -11.29 10.57 -8.49
C ARG A 35 -10.48 9.73 -7.50
N ASP A 36 -11.00 8.59 -7.08
CA ASP A 36 -10.32 7.70 -6.14
C ASP A 36 -9.17 6.97 -6.84
N VAL A 37 -9.35 6.55 -8.10
CA VAL A 37 -8.26 6.00 -8.92
C VAL A 37 -7.09 6.97 -8.99
N ARG A 38 -7.34 8.23 -9.35
CA ARG A 38 -6.29 9.26 -9.42
C ARG A 38 -5.61 9.52 -8.09
N ALA A 39 -6.37 9.53 -6.99
CA ALA A 39 -5.82 9.72 -5.66
C ALA A 39 -4.87 8.57 -5.29
N ILE A 40 -5.21 7.32 -5.61
CA ILE A 40 -4.37 6.14 -5.36
C ILE A 40 -3.14 6.14 -6.29
N GLU A 41 -3.33 6.38 -7.59
CA GLU A 41 -2.22 6.43 -8.58
C GLU A 41 -1.18 7.49 -8.24
N SER A 42 -1.62 8.64 -7.70
CA SER A 42 -0.71 9.71 -7.27
C SER A 42 0.24 9.31 -6.12
N GLN A 43 -0.05 8.21 -5.42
CA GLN A 43 0.80 7.70 -4.34
C GLN A 43 1.95 6.82 -4.86
N ILE A 44 1.96 6.43 -6.14
CA ILE A 44 3.08 5.66 -6.70
C ILE A 44 4.36 6.51 -6.63
N GLY A 45 5.41 5.95 -6.05
CA GLY A 45 6.69 6.60 -5.80
C GLY A 45 6.75 7.36 -4.47
N THR A 46 5.66 7.44 -3.72
CA THR A 46 5.62 8.13 -2.41
C THR A 46 5.83 7.16 -1.25
N THR A 47 6.23 7.70 -0.11
CA THR A 47 6.39 6.95 1.14
C THR A 47 5.08 6.93 1.92
N LEU A 48 4.57 5.73 2.18
CA LEU A 48 3.32 5.47 2.90
C LEU A 48 3.59 4.69 4.18
N LYS A 49 2.71 4.86 5.17
CA LYS A 49 2.80 4.17 6.44
C LYS A 49 2.02 2.86 6.40
N VAL A 50 2.62 1.79 6.91
CA VAL A 50 1.96 0.50 7.11
C VAL A 50 1.09 0.56 8.36
N MET A 51 -0.22 0.38 8.19
CA MET A 51 -1.19 0.39 9.28
C MET A 51 -1.55 -1.00 9.78
N GLY A 52 -1.58 -1.96 8.86
CA GLY A 52 -2.03 -3.32 9.14
C GLY A 52 -1.46 -4.33 8.15
N ILE A 53 -1.44 -5.58 8.57
CA ILE A 53 -1.12 -6.74 7.75
C ILE A 53 -2.17 -7.79 8.07
N ASN A 54 -2.84 -8.33 7.05
CA ASN A 54 -3.88 -9.34 7.24
C ASN A 54 -3.33 -10.77 7.19
N ASP A 55 -4.19 -11.76 7.44
CA ASP A 55 -3.80 -13.16 7.54
C ASP A 55 -3.26 -13.77 6.23
N ILE A 56 -3.59 -13.17 5.08
CA ILE A 56 -3.08 -13.57 3.76
C ILE A 56 -1.82 -12.79 3.34
N GLY A 57 -1.31 -11.91 4.22
CA GLY A 57 -0.08 -11.16 4.02
C GLY A 57 -0.20 -9.90 3.17
N TRP A 58 -1.41 -9.41 2.90
CA TRP A 58 -1.59 -8.09 2.28
C TRP A 58 -1.31 -7.00 3.30
N ILE A 59 -0.83 -5.86 2.81
CA ILE A 59 -0.35 -4.73 3.60
C ILE A 59 -1.32 -3.56 3.40
N GLU A 60 -1.85 -3.05 4.51
CA GLU A 60 -2.66 -1.84 4.54
C GLU A 60 -1.76 -0.62 4.63
N LEU A 61 -1.93 0.32 3.69
CA LEU A 61 -1.19 1.57 3.62
C LEU A 61 -2.12 2.74 3.81
N GLU A 62 -1.71 3.70 4.65
CA GLU A 62 -2.41 4.96 4.86
C GLU A 62 -1.82 6.06 3.98
N PHE A 63 -2.70 6.85 3.36
CA PHE A 63 -2.35 8.06 2.63
C PHE A 63 -3.43 9.14 2.80
N THR A 64 -3.03 10.39 2.61
CA THR A 64 -3.96 11.54 2.60
C THR A 64 -4.22 11.93 1.15
N GLY A 65 -5.48 11.90 0.72
CA GLY A 65 -5.84 12.37 -0.62
C GLY A 65 -5.81 13.89 -0.73
N ASP A 66 -5.94 14.42 -1.95
CA ASP A 66 -5.87 15.86 -2.25
C ASP A 66 -6.95 16.70 -1.53
N ASP A 67 -8.01 16.06 -1.06
CA ASP A 67 -9.07 16.70 -0.25
C ASP A 67 -8.80 16.69 1.25
N GLY A 68 -7.61 16.27 1.68
CA GLY A 68 -7.23 16.15 3.09
C GLY A 68 -7.86 14.97 3.80
N VAL A 69 -8.59 14.10 3.09
CA VAL A 69 -9.23 12.92 3.68
C VAL A 69 -8.24 11.76 3.73
N LEU A 70 -8.08 11.21 4.93
CA LEU A 70 -7.32 9.98 5.16
C LEU A 70 -8.02 8.78 4.52
N ARG A 71 -7.26 7.97 3.79
CA ARG A 71 -7.70 6.77 3.10
C ARG A 71 -6.69 5.65 3.32
N THR A 72 -7.14 4.42 3.15
CA THR A 72 -6.26 3.25 3.12
C THR A 72 -6.44 2.43 1.85
N ILE A 73 -5.37 1.75 1.44
CA ILE A 73 -5.38 0.74 0.38
C ILE A 73 -4.71 -0.52 0.87
N TRP A 74 -5.13 -1.66 0.34
CA TRP A 74 -4.47 -2.94 0.58
C TRP A 74 -3.70 -3.37 -0.65
N VAL A 75 -2.43 -3.71 -0.46
CA VAL A 75 -1.53 -4.11 -1.55
C VAL A 75 -0.65 -5.29 -1.13
N GLU A 76 -0.24 -6.08 -2.11
CA GLU A 76 0.73 -7.14 -1.91
C GLU A 76 2.15 -6.57 -1.77
N GLY A 77 3.02 -7.29 -1.06
CA GLY A 77 4.39 -6.87 -0.83
C GLY A 77 5.23 -6.67 -2.09
N GLU A 78 4.90 -7.34 -3.20
CA GLU A 78 5.58 -7.17 -4.48
C GLU A 78 5.42 -5.75 -5.08
N HIS A 79 4.38 -5.02 -4.64
CA HIS A 79 4.13 -3.64 -5.02
C HIS A 79 4.84 -2.62 -4.13
N LEU A 80 5.65 -3.09 -3.19
CA LEU A 80 6.29 -2.27 -2.17
C LEU A 80 7.80 -2.41 -2.17
N LYS A 81 8.45 -1.35 -1.71
CA LYS A 81 9.87 -1.32 -1.42
C LYS A 81 10.07 -0.62 -0.08
N ARG A 82 11.01 -1.07 0.74
CA ARG A 82 11.40 -0.36 1.96
C ARG A 82 11.89 1.07 1.64
N ALA A 83 11.40 2.04 2.42
CA ALA A 83 11.80 3.45 2.31
C ALA A 83 13.22 3.68 2.86
#